data_AF-A0A3M7HDZ8-F1
#
_entry.id   AF-A0A3M7HDZ8-F1
#
_cell.length_a   1.000
_cell.length_b   1.000
_cell.length_c   1.000
_cell.angle_alpha   90.00
_cell.angle_beta   90.00
_cell.angle_gamma   90.00
#
_symmetry.space_group_name_H-M   'P 1'
#
loop_
_entity.id
_entity.type
_entity.pdbx_description
1 polymer ?
#
loop_
_entity_poly.entity_id
_entity_poly.type
_entity_poly.pdbx_seq_one_letter_code
_entity_poly.pdbx_strand_id
1 'polypeptide(L)'
;MSQPPNQPKLTPQLCFNQTALRDFLRISRGTVDDTINQNLNALVTPGTSRTFDPASTGTSSAAQPPRPIYRRPIDADACQNFKHRVLFPSWQTRSDLLNYCAGVATSPDPDDPDHLLRQSEDLKARERLVDERLDPYSARYFPQEARTEALANLIRNERMVESIIRNRTWALVGERCENVEGDYEKALDAWRRGEEVR
;
A
#
# COMPACT_ATOMS: atom_id res chain seq x y z
N MET A 1 -6.76 -17.04 -7.44
CA MET A 1 -5.45 -16.89 -6.77
C MET A 1 -5.03 -15.45 -6.89
N SER A 2 -4.68 -14.81 -5.77
CA SER A 2 -4.11 -13.45 -5.79
C SER A 2 -2.76 -13.48 -6.46
N GLN A 3 -2.62 -12.77 -7.57
CA GLN A 3 -1.33 -12.56 -8.24
C GLN A 3 -0.81 -11.18 -7.85
N PRO A 4 0.52 -11.01 -7.67
CA PRO A 4 1.09 -9.69 -7.49
C PRO A 4 0.74 -8.82 -8.70
N PRO A 5 0.39 -7.54 -8.48
CA PRO A 5 0.11 -6.63 -9.59
C PRO A 5 1.34 -6.51 -10.49
N ASN A 6 1.11 -6.43 -11.81
CA ASN A 6 2.20 -6.21 -12.76
C ASN A 6 2.93 -4.90 -12.42
N GLN A 7 4.27 -4.98 -12.31
CA GLN A 7 5.09 -3.82 -11.99
C GLN A 7 5.00 -2.81 -13.14
N PRO A 8 4.55 -1.56 -12.86
CA PRO A 8 4.49 -0.52 -13.88
C PRO A 8 5.92 -0.12 -14.27
N LYS A 9 6.10 0.32 -15.52
CA LYS A 9 7.36 0.91 -15.94
C LYS A 9 7.56 2.23 -15.19
N LEU A 10 8.63 2.31 -14.40
CA LEU A 10 8.97 3.50 -13.63
C LEU A 10 9.43 4.61 -14.58
N THR A 11 8.57 5.60 -14.80
CA THR A 11 8.87 6.79 -15.61
C THR A 11 8.40 8.04 -14.89
N PRO A 12 9.03 9.21 -15.11
CA PRO A 12 8.60 10.45 -14.46
C PRO A 12 7.16 10.83 -14.86
N GLN A 13 6.76 10.50 -16.08
CA GLN A 13 5.41 10.73 -16.61
C GLN A 13 4.33 10.01 -15.78
N LEU A 14 4.64 8.80 -15.26
CA LEU A 14 3.73 8.09 -14.37
C LEU A 14 3.53 8.84 -13.05
N CYS A 15 4.58 9.45 -12.50
CA CYS A 15 4.52 10.17 -11.22
C CYS A 15 3.70 11.46 -11.35
N PHE A 16 3.86 12.19 -12.45
CA PHE A 16 3.09 13.42 -12.69
C PHE A 16 1.63 13.16 -13.07
N ASN A 17 1.31 11.97 -13.61
CA ASN A 17 -0.07 11.52 -13.74
C ASN A 17 -0.61 11.03 -12.39
N GLN A 18 -1.04 11.96 -11.55
CA GLN A 18 -1.52 11.67 -10.19
C GLN A 18 -2.70 10.67 -10.17
N THR A 19 -3.57 10.71 -11.18
CA THR A 19 -4.71 9.79 -11.29
C THR A 19 -4.22 8.36 -11.51
N ALA A 20 -3.34 8.16 -12.49
CA ALA A 20 -2.78 6.84 -12.77
C ALA A 20 -1.98 6.28 -11.58
N LEU A 21 -1.23 7.15 -10.91
CA LEU A 21 -0.49 6.81 -9.68
C LEU A 21 -1.43 6.32 -8.57
N ARG A 22 -2.47 7.09 -8.25
CA ARG A 22 -3.45 6.74 -7.21
C ARG A 22 -4.24 5.49 -7.58
N ASP A 23 -4.63 5.35 -8.83
CA ASP A 23 -5.36 4.18 -9.32
C ASP A 23 -4.52 2.91 -9.20
N PHE A 24 -3.23 2.96 -9.56
CA PHE A 24 -2.31 1.84 -9.37
C PHE A 24 -2.24 1.41 -7.90
N LEU A 25 -2.02 2.37 -6.98
CA LEU A 25 -1.94 2.10 -5.55
C LEU A 25 -3.27 1.52 -5.03
N ARG A 26 -4.41 2.10 -5.42
CA ARG A 26 -5.74 1.62 -5.04
C ARG A 26 -5.97 0.18 -5.52
N ILE A 27 -5.67 -0.12 -6.77
CA ILE A 27 -5.85 -1.47 -7.33
C ILE A 27 -4.92 -2.46 -6.63
N SER A 28 -3.65 -2.11 -6.44
CA SER A 28 -2.68 -2.97 -5.76
C SER A 28 -3.07 -3.28 -4.31
N ARG A 29 -3.58 -2.29 -3.57
CA ARG A 29 -4.10 -2.47 -2.21
C ARG A 29 -5.37 -3.32 -2.22
N GLY A 30 -6.27 -3.07 -3.16
CA GLY A 30 -7.52 -3.83 -3.32
C GLY A 30 -7.31 -5.32 -3.56
N THR A 31 -6.33 -5.68 -4.39
CA THR A 31 -6.08 -7.08 -4.79
C THR A 31 -5.36 -7.92 -3.73
N VAL A 32 -4.64 -7.29 -2.80
CA VAL A 32 -3.82 -7.99 -1.80
C VAL A 32 -4.30 -7.69 -0.37
N ASP A 33 -4.29 -6.42 0.02
CA ASP A 33 -4.48 -5.96 1.39
C ASP A 33 -5.96 -5.86 1.79
N ASP A 34 -6.80 -5.20 0.99
CA ASP A 34 -8.24 -5.07 1.32
C ASP A 34 -8.96 -6.42 1.29
N THR A 35 -8.48 -7.32 0.44
CA THR A 35 -8.96 -8.70 0.29
C THR A 35 -8.15 -9.71 1.10
N ILE A 36 -7.32 -9.26 2.05
CA ILE A 36 -6.41 -10.15 2.81
C ILE A 36 -7.15 -11.31 3.48
N ASN A 37 -8.33 -11.07 4.06
CA ASN A 37 -9.11 -12.13 4.69
C ASN A 37 -9.56 -13.20 3.67
N GLN A 38 -9.92 -12.79 2.46
CA GLN A 38 -10.31 -13.72 1.39
C GLN A 38 -9.08 -14.51 0.92
N ASN A 39 -7.94 -13.83 0.77
CA ASN A 39 -6.67 -14.45 0.42
C ASN A 39 -6.25 -15.51 1.47
N LEU A 40 -6.31 -15.17 2.76
CA LEU A 40 -5.99 -16.10 3.85
C LEU A 40 -7.00 -17.26 3.95
N ASN A 41 -8.29 -17.00 3.76
CA ASN A 41 -9.30 -18.07 3.73
C ASN A 41 -9.08 -19.05 2.57
N ALA A 42 -8.57 -18.58 1.42
CA ALA A 42 -8.26 -19.43 0.27
C ALA A 42 -7.06 -20.37 0.50
N LEU A 43 -6.18 -20.04 1.46
CA LEU A 43 -5.07 -20.92 1.87
C LEU A 43 -5.54 -22.07 2.76
N VAL A 44 -6.73 -21.97 3.36
CA VAL A 44 -7.32 -23.05 4.16
C VAL A 44 -7.78 -24.16 3.22
N THR A 45 -6.90 -25.14 3.00
CA THR A 45 -7.22 -26.32 2.19
C THR A 45 -7.91 -27.38 3.07
N PRO A 46 -9.16 -27.78 2.78
CA PRO A 46 -9.80 -28.87 3.49
C PRO A 46 -9.04 -30.19 3.26
N GLY A 47 -8.58 -30.85 4.33
CA GLY A 47 -7.96 -32.18 4.27
C GLY A 47 -6.43 -32.22 4.31
N THR A 48 -5.72 -31.09 4.23
CA THR A 48 -4.26 -31.05 4.39
C THR A 48 -3.81 -30.95 5.84
N SER A 49 -4.61 -30.32 6.72
CA SER A 49 -4.25 -30.18 8.15
C SER A 49 -4.49 -31.44 8.98
N ARG A 50 -5.23 -32.43 8.45
CA ARG A 50 -5.44 -33.73 9.09
C ARG A 50 -5.77 -34.79 8.04
N THR A 51 -5.00 -35.86 7.99
CA THR A 51 -5.30 -37.06 7.21
C THR A 51 -6.70 -37.56 7.57
N PHE A 52 -7.51 -37.89 6.55
CA PHE A 52 -8.84 -38.45 6.76
C PHE A 52 -8.70 -39.79 7.49
N ASP A 53 -9.18 -39.83 8.73
CA ASP A 53 -9.22 -41.05 9.53
C ASP A 53 -10.63 -41.67 9.43
N PRO A 54 -10.79 -42.85 8.80
CA PRO A 54 -12.09 -43.51 8.68
C PRO A 54 -12.70 -43.92 10.04
N ALA A 55 -11.94 -43.91 11.14
CA ALA A 55 -12.48 -44.08 12.49
C ALA A 55 -13.21 -42.81 13.01
N SER A 56 -12.92 -41.64 12.42
CA SER A 56 -13.55 -40.37 12.81
C SER A 56 -14.99 -40.20 12.29
N THR A 57 -15.41 -41.01 11.32
CA THR A 57 -16.79 -41.02 10.81
C THR A 57 -17.80 -41.67 11.76
N GLY A 58 -17.35 -42.48 12.73
CA GLY A 58 -18.25 -43.16 13.68
C GLY A 58 -18.71 -42.31 14.87
N THR A 59 -17.99 -41.24 15.22
CA THR A 59 -18.23 -40.44 16.43
C THR A 59 -18.71 -39.01 16.15
N SER A 60 -18.71 -38.57 14.89
CA SER A 60 -18.82 -37.14 14.54
C SER A 60 -20.20 -36.66 14.09
N SER A 61 -21.24 -37.50 14.08
CA SER A 61 -22.55 -37.13 13.52
C SER A 61 -23.55 -36.46 14.50
N ALA A 62 -23.23 -36.28 15.79
CA ALA A 62 -24.25 -35.85 16.76
C ALA A 62 -23.95 -34.67 17.70
N ALA A 63 -22.72 -34.12 17.80
CA ALA A 63 -22.44 -33.21 18.93
C ALA A 63 -21.55 -31.97 18.69
N GLN A 64 -20.98 -31.73 17.51
CA GLN A 64 -20.14 -30.53 17.30
C GLN A 64 -20.51 -29.72 16.06
N PRO A 65 -20.84 -28.42 16.21
CA PRO A 65 -20.98 -27.55 15.05
C PRO A 65 -19.65 -27.47 14.30
N PRO A 66 -19.66 -27.43 12.95
CA PRO A 66 -18.44 -27.31 12.18
C PRO A 66 -17.67 -26.06 12.62
N ARG A 67 -16.38 -26.23 12.96
CA ARG A 67 -15.53 -25.09 13.34
C ARG A 67 -15.57 -24.05 12.20
N PRO A 68 -15.84 -22.78 12.51
CA PRO A 68 -15.88 -21.74 11.51
C PRO A 68 -14.56 -21.67 10.76
N ILE A 69 -14.62 -21.46 9.44
CA ILE A 69 -13.47 -21.46 8.53
C ILE A 69 -12.38 -20.48 9.00
N TYR A 70 -12.77 -19.37 9.62
CA TYR A 70 -11.86 -18.36 10.15
C TYR A 70 -11.06 -18.78 11.40
N ARG A 71 -11.37 -19.91 12.03
CA ARG A 71 -10.62 -20.50 13.16
C ARG A 71 -9.83 -21.75 12.78
N ARG A 72 -9.79 -22.10 11.50
CA ARG A 72 -8.99 -23.23 11.04
C ARG A 72 -7.54 -22.76 10.92
N PRO A 73 -6.57 -23.50 11.51
CA PRO A 73 -5.17 -23.17 11.34
C PRO A 73 -4.80 -23.26 9.86
N ILE A 74 -4.07 -22.27 9.38
CA ILE A 74 -3.49 -22.30 8.04
C ILE A 74 -2.17 -23.07 8.14
N ASP A 75 -1.87 -23.89 7.14
CA ASP A 75 -0.60 -24.58 7.06
C ASP A 75 0.57 -23.59 6.98
N ALA A 76 1.64 -23.86 7.73
CA ALA A 76 2.76 -22.93 7.88
C ALA A 76 3.45 -22.65 6.53
N ASP A 77 3.63 -23.70 5.72
CA ASP A 77 4.25 -23.58 4.39
C ASP A 77 3.36 -22.79 3.43
N ALA A 78 2.03 -23.00 3.47
CA ALA A 78 1.09 -22.20 2.67
C ALA A 78 1.15 -20.71 3.05
N CYS A 79 1.24 -20.40 4.34
CA CYS A 79 1.40 -19.04 4.84
C CYS A 79 2.73 -18.42 4.40
N GLN A 80 3.86 -19.13 4.52
CA GLN A 80 5.16 -18.64 4.09
C GLN A 80 5.21 -18.41 2.57
N ASN A 81 4.66 -19.34 1.79
CA ASN A 81 4.55 -19.17 0.34
C ASN A 81 3.72 -17.93 -0.05
N PHE A 82 2.60 -17.68 0.64
CA PHE A 82 1.80 -16.49 0.41
C PHE A 82 2.58 -15.20 0.74
N LYS A 83 3.26 -15.16 1.90
CA LYS A 83 4.12 -14.03 2.29
C LYS A 83 5.18 -13.73 1.23
N HIS A 84 5.94 -14.76 0.84
CA HIS A 84 7.10 -14.61 -0.06
C HIS A 84 6.73 -14.37 -1.53
N ARG A 85 5.62 -14.94 -2.03
CA ARG A 85 5.26 -14.87 -3.46
C ARG A 85 4.21 -13.82 -3.79
N VAL A 86 3.42 -13.38 -2.83
CA VAL A 86 2.31 -12.45 -3.06
C VAL A 86 2.47 -11.18 -2.23
N LEU A 87 2.52 -11.32 -0.90
CA LEU A 87 2.46 -10.17 0.00
C LEU A 87 3.69 -9.26 -0.15
N PHE A 88 4.89 -9.78 0.11
CA PHE A 88 6.11 -8.98 0.07
C PHE A 88 6.46 -8.43 -1.32
N PRO A 89 6.32 -9.20 -2.43
CA PRO A 89 6.52 -8.63 -3.77
C PRO A 89 5.56 -7.48 -4.08
N SER A 90 4.29 -7.57 -3.65
CA SER A 90 3.32 -6.50 -3.87
C SER A 90 3.67 -5.23 -3.10
N TRP A 91 4.10 -5.37 -1.84
CA TRP A 91 4.56 -4.27 -1.00
C TRP A 91 5.84 -3.64 -1.56
N GLN A 92 6.77 -4.48 -2.04
CA GLN A 92 8.01 -4.00 -2.66
C GLN A 92 7.71 -3.17 -3.91
N THR A 93 6.83 -3.66 -4.78
CA THR A 93 6.43 -2.94 -6.00
C THR A 93 5.85 -1.55 -5.68
N ARG A 94 4.99 -1.45 -4.65
CA ARG A 94 4.47 -0.15 -4.21
C ARG A 94 5.55 0.74 -3.58
N SER A 95 6.45 0.16 -2.79
CA SER A 95 7.59 0.89 -2.22
C SER A 95 8.52 1.46 -3.29
N ASP A 96 8.86 0.67 -4.31
CA ASP A 96 9.73 1.09 -5.41
C ASP A 96 9.12 2.27 -6.16
N LEU A 97 7.82 2.20 -6.45
CA LEU A 97 7.09 3.27 -7.11
C LEU A 97 7.05 4.55 -6.25
N LEU A 98 6.73 4.43 -4.95
CA LEU A 98 6.69 5.59 -4.05
C LEU A 98 8.07 6.21 -3.85
N ASN A 99 9.13 5.40 -3.81
CA ASN A 99 10.51 5.86 -3.70
C ASN A 99 10.98 6.54 -4.98
N TYR A 100 10.67 5.96 -6.13
CA TYR A 100 10.96 6.56 -7.42
C TYR A 100 10.28 7.93 -7.57
N CYS A 101 8.98 8.01 -7.30
CA CYS A 101 8.25 9.28 -7.38
C CYS A 101 8.67 10.30 -6.32
N ALA A 102 9.15 9.86 -5.14
CA ALA A 102 9.78 10.76 -4.18
C ALA A 102 11.06 11.40 -4.75
N GLY A 103 11.90 10.63 -5.45
CA GLY A 103 13.09 11.16 -6.14
C GLY A 103 12.72 12.19 -7.21
N VAL A 104 11.71 11.88 -8.04
CA VAL A 104 11.20 12.81 -9.06
C VAL A 104 10.63 14.09 -8.44
N ALA A 105 9.95 14.00 -7.30
CA ALA A 105 9.40 15.16 -6.61
C ALA A 105 10.49 16.12 -6.06
N THR A 106 11.70 15.62 -5.80
CA THR A 106 12.83 16.44 -5.34
C THR A 106 13.65 17.05 -6.48
N SER A 107 13.50 16.56 -7.71
CA SER A 107 14.21 17.11 -8.88
C SER A 107 13.46 18.31 -9.48
N PRO A 108 14.17 19.34 -9.98
CA PRO A 108 13.55 20.42 -10.75
C PRO A 108 12.85 19.85 -11.99
N ASP A 109 11.66 20.35 -12.28
CA ASP A 109 10.83 19.93 -13.40
C ASP A 109 10.92 20.98 -14.53
N PRO A 110 11.74 20.75 -15.57
CA PRO A 110 11.92 21.70 -16.66
C PRO A 110 10.68 21.80 -17.57
N ASP A 111 9.81 20.79 -17.54
CA ASP A 111 8.64 20.66 -18.41
C ASP A 111 7.34 21.06 -17.69
N ASP A 112 7.42 21.87 -16.63
CA ASP A 112 6.26 22.40 -15.91
C ASP A 112 5.55 23.49 -16.75
N PRO A 113 4.34 23.23 -17.30
CA PRO A 113 3.65 24.17 -18.17
C PRO A 113 3.22 25.44 -17.43
N ASP A 114 2.96 25.34 -16.13
CA ASP A 114 2.42 26.43 -15.32
C ASP A 114 3.51 27.27 -14.66
N HIS A 115 4.77 26.92 -14.88
CA HIS A 115 5.91 27.60 -14.28
C HIS A 115 5.96 29.10 -14.63
N LEU A 116 5.75 29.46 -15.90
CA LEU A 116 5.73 30.86 -16.33
C LEU A 116 4.50 31.62 -15.80
N LEU A 117 3.34 30.97 -15.79
CA LEU A 117 2.10 31.57 -15.30
C LEU A 117 2.21 31.90 -13.82
N ARG A 118 2.64 30.93 -13.01
CA ARG A 118 2.88 31.12 -11.58
C ARG A 118 3.89 32.22 -11.31
N GLN A 119 5.05 32.24 -11.98
CA GLN A 119 6.02 33.33 -11.80
C GLN A 119 5.40 34.70 -12.09
N SER A 120 4.59 34.81 -13.14
CA SER A 120 3.91 36.06 -13.48
C SER A 120 2.87 36.47 -12.43
N GLU A 121 2.15 35.50 -11.85
CA GLU A 121 1.17 35.74 -10.79
C GLU A 121 1.86 36.14 -9.48
N ASP A 122 2.95 35.47 -9.12
CA ASP A 122 3.77 35.77 -7.94
C ASP A 122 4.33 37.20 -8.03
N LEU A 123 4.83 37.61 -9.21
CA LEU A 123 5.32 38.97 -9.43
C LEU A 123 4.20 40.01 -9.30
N LYS A 124 3.04 39.77 -9.93
CA LYS A 124 1.87 40.65 -9.81
C LYS A 124 1.37 40.75 -8.37
N ALA A 125 1.40 39.66 -7.62
CA ALA A 125 1.02 39.64 -6.21
C ALA A 125 1.98 40.45 -5.35
N ARG A 126 3.29 40.37 -5.63
CA ARG A 126 4.33 41.17 -4.94
C ARG A 126 4.24 42.66 -5.24
N GLU A 127 3.82 43.05 -6.44
CA GLU A 127 3.62 44.44 -6.84
C GLU A 127 2.31 45.05 -6.32
N ARG A 128 1.39 44.22 -5.80
CA ARG A 128 0.08 44.67 -5.33
C ARG A 128 0.20 45.45 -4.01
N LEU A 129 -0.11 46.74 -4.06
CA LEU A 129 -0.34 47.57 -2.87
C LEU A 129 -1.78 47.41 -2.39
N VAL A 130 -1.96 46.97 -1.14
CA VAL A 130 -3.26 46.72 -0.53
C VAL A 130 -3.51 47.71 0.62
N ASP A 131 -4.63 48.44 0.57
CA ASP A 131 -5.12 49.26 1.68
C ASP A 131 -6.10 48.42 2.52
N GLU A 132 -5.60 47.86 3.62
CA GLU A 132 -6.35 46.97 4.53
C GLU A 132 -7.59 47.66 5.14
N ARG A 133 -7.64 49.00 5.16
CA ARG A 133 -8.78 49.76 5.69
C ARG A 133 -9.97 49.75 4.73
N LEU A 134 -9.73 49.65 3.43
CA LEU A 134 -10.78 49.62 2.41
C LEU A 134 -11.28 48.20 2.17
N ASP A 135 -10.39 47.20 2.18
CA ASP A 135 -10.73 45.79 2.04
C ASP A 135 -9.75 44.87 2.80
N PRO A 136 -10.14 44.38 4.00
CA PRO A 136 -9.34 43.47 4.82
C PRO A 136 -9.04 42.09 4.20
N TYR A 137 -9.75 41.68 3.14
CA TYR A 137 -9.58 40.36 2.51
C TYR A 137 -8.71 40.40 1.25
N SER A 138 -8.50 41.58 0.68
CA SER A 138 -7.71 41.78 -0.55
C SER A 138 -6.21 41.46 -0.40
N ALA A 139 -5.71 41.38 0.84
CA ALA A 139 -4.34 40.99 1.16
C ALA A 139 -4.05 39.48 1.02
N ARG A 140 -5.08 38.63 0.89
CA ARG A 140 -4.89 37.18 0.80
C ARG A 140 -4.42 36.79 -0.61
N TYR A 141 -3.17 36.38 -0.70
CA TYR A 141 -2.61 35.72 -1.88
C TYR A 141 -2.29 34.26 -1.54
N PHE A 142 -2.73 33.34 -2.39
CA PHE A 142 -2.41 31.92 -2.29
C PHE A 142 -1.55 31.54 -3.50
N PRO A 143 -0.23 31.37 -3.33
CA PRO A 143 0.63 30.93 -4.42
C PRO A 143 0.16 29.58 -4.96
N GLN A 144 0.19 29.41 -6.28
CA GLN A 144 -0.06 28.10 -6.88
C GLN A 144 1.14 27.19 -6.60
N GLU A 145 0.86 26.00 -6.05
CA GLU A 145 1.90 25.00 -5.74
C GLU A 145 2.59 24.51 -7.02
N ALA A 146 3.88 24.17 -6.92
CA ALA A 146 4.57 23.50 -8.03
C ALA A 146 4.00 22.12 -8.29
N ARG A 147 4.04 21.67 -9.55
CA ARG A 147 3.71 20.28 -9.89
C ARG A 147 4.53 19.27 -9.07
N THR A 148 5.81 19.58 -8.82
CA THR A 148 6.72 18.79 -7.96
C THR A 148 6.36 18.87 -6.48
N GLU A 149 5.90 20.03 -5.99
CA GLU A 149 5.46 20.23 -4.61
C GLU A 149 4.14 19.49 -4.33
N ALA A 150 3.18 19.60 -5.24
CA ALA A 150 1.92 18.85 -5.21
C ALA A 150 2.20 17.34 -5.24
N LEU A 151 3.15 16.88 -6.06
CA LEU A 151 3.60 15.49 -6.07
C LEU A 151 4.26 15.10 -4.73
N ALA A 152 5.13 15.93 -4.16
CA ALA A 152 5.76 15.67 -2.87
C ALA A 152 4.72 15.56 -1.74
N ASN A 153 3.70 16.41 -1.74
CA ASN A 153 2.54 16.34 -0.84
C ASN A 153 1.80 15.01 -1.01
N LEU A 154 1.50 14.61 -2.25
CA LEU A 154 0.83 13.34 -2.57
C LEU A 154 1.64 12.15 -2.07
N ILE A 155 2.94 12.09 -2.37
CA ILE A 155 3.80 10.95 -1.98
C ILE A 155 3.92 10.83 -0.46
N ARG A 156 3.99 11.95 0.27
CA ARG A 156 3.98 11.95 1.75
C ARG A 156 2.69 11.32 2.30
N ASN A 157 1.55 11.71 1.73
CA ASN A 157 0.25 11.16 2.13
C ASN A 157 0.15 9.67 1.80
N GLU A 158 0.55 9.26 0.59
CA GLU A 158 0.49 7.86 0.18
C GLU A 158 1.44 6.97 0.98
N ARG A 159 2.59 7.48 1.42
CA ARG A 159 3.49 6.76 2.35
C ARG A 159 2.86 6.53 3.71
N MET A 160 2.16 7.54 4.26
CA MET A 160 1.44 7.39 5.53
C MET A 160 0.28 6.39 5.40
N VAL A 161 -0.49 6.46 4.31
CA VAL A 161 -1.55 5.48 4.03
C VAL A 161 -0.98 4.08 3.91
N GLU A 162 0.16 3.94 3.22
CA GLU A 162 0.83 2.66 3.03
C GLU A 162 1.30 2.04 4.35
N SER A 163 1.85 2.83 5.28
CA SER A 163 2.24 2.31 6.60
C SER A 163 1.03 1.82 7.41
N ILE A 164 -0.09 2.53 7.35
CA ILE A 164 -1.34 2.13 8.03
C ILE A 164 -1.86 0.81 7.45
N ILE A 165 -1.90 0.70 6.12
CA ILE A 165 -2.40 -0.49 5.44
C ILE A 165 -1.50 -1.70 5.75
N ARG A 166 -0.18 -1.55 5.64
CA ARG A 166 0.76 -2.64 5.94
C ARG A 166 0.65 -3.13 7.37
N ASN A 167 0.58 -2.22 8.34
CA ASN A 167 0.42 -2.60 9.74
C ASN A 167 -0.88 -3.39 9.97
N ARG A 168 -1.99 -2.93 9.40
CA ARG A 168 -3.28 -3.64 9.48
C ARG A 168 -3.23 -5.02 8.82
N THR A 169 -2.71 -5.10 7.60
CA THR A 169 -2.58 -6.38 6.88
C THR A 169 -1.69 -7.33 7.66
N TRP A 170 -0.57 -6.84 8.20
CA TRP A 170 0.38 -7.64 8.96
C TRP A 170 -0.23 -8.19 10.25
N ALA A 171 -0.99 -7.39 10.99
CA ALA A 171 -1.71 -7.85 12.17
C ALA A 171 -2.64 -9.03 11.85
N LEU A 172 -3.42 -8.94 10.76
CA LEU A 172 -4.32 -10.01 10.32
C LEU A 172 -3.59 -11.26 9.84
N VAL A 173 -2.44 -11.09 9.19
CA VAL A 173 -1.57 -12.22 8.80
C VAL A 173 -0.97 -12.87 10.04
N GLY A 174 -0.54 -12.10 11.03
CA GLY A 174 0.00 -12.59 12.30
C GLY A 174 -1.01 -13.43 13.10
N GLU A 175 -2.26 -12.98 13.16
CA GLU A 175 -3.35 -13.72 13.84
C GLU A 175 -3.63 -15.09 13.22
N ARG A 176 -3.43 -15.25 11.91
CA ARG A 176 -3.86 -16.45 11.17
C ARG A 176 -2.75 -17.40 10.75
N CYS A 177 -1.55 -16.86 10.54
CA CYS A 177 -0.38 -17.63 10.13
C CYS A 177 0.54 -18.01 11.29
N GLU A 178 0.08 -17.80 12.54
CA GLU A 178 0.65 -18.31 13.81
C GLU A 178 2.18 -18.40 13.80
N ASN A 179 2.86 -17.31 13.45
CA ASN A 179 4.32 -17.11 13.46
C ASN A 179 4.66 -15.73 12.91
N VAL A 180 4.37 -14.69 13.69
CA VAL A 180 4.82 -13.34 13.39
C VAL A 180 5.03 -12.58 14.71
N GLU A 181 6.11 -12.90 15.42
CA GLU A 181 6.63 -12.00 16.44
C GLU A 181 7.48 -10.94 15.75
N GLY A 182 6.91 -9.76 15.46
CA GLY A 182 7.69 -8.65 14.94
C GLY A 182 6.93 -7.66 14.08
N ASP A 183 7.55 -6.50 13.89
CA ASP A 183 7.06 -5.45 13.00
C ASP A 183 7.16 -5.87 11.52
N TYR A 184 6.24 -5.40 10.69
CA TYR A 184 6.16 -5.74 9.27
C TYR A 184 7.43 -5.30 8.52
N GLU A 185 8.07 -4.23 8.97
CA GLU A 185 9.30 -3.68 8.40
C GLU A 185 10.45 -4.68 8.51
N LYS A 186 10.63 -5.28 9.69
CA LYS A 186 11.69 -6.28 9.92
C LYS A 186 11.50 -7.52 9.05
N ALA A 187 10.26 -7.98 8.92
CA ALA A 187 9.94 -9.14 8.09
C ALA A 187 10.15 -8.84 6.60
N LEU A 188 9.76 -7.66 6.14
CA LEU A 188 10.01 -7.24 4.76
C LEU A 188 11.50 -7.11 4.47
N ASP A 189 12.28 -6.56 5.41
CA ASP A 189 13.72 -6.43 5.25
C ASP A 189 14.46 -7.78 5.29
N ALA A 190 14.02 -8.71 6.14
CA ALA A 190 14.51 -10.09 6.12
C ALA A 190 14.23 -10.77 4.76
N TRP A 191 13.01 -10.62 4.23
CA TRP A 191 12.67 -11.10 2.90
C TRP A 191 13.55 -10.48 1.80
N ARG A 192 13.84 -9.17 1.86
CA ARG A 192 14.75 -8.49 0.92
C ARG A 192 16.17 -9.05 0.97
N ARG A 193 16.65 -9.42 2.15
CA ARG A 193 17.98 -10.04 2.34
C ARG A 193 18.03 -11.50 1.89
N GLY A 194 16.88 -12.10 1.58
CA GLY A 194 16.78 -13.54 1.30
C GLY A 194 16.89 -14.40 2.55
N GLU A 195 16.71 -13.81 3.74
CA GLU A 195 16.62 -14.55 5.00
C GLU A 195 15.20 -15.12 5.13
N GLU A 196 15.10 -16.40 5.48
CA GLU A 196 13.81 -17.03 5.75
C GLU A 196 13.23 -16.42 7.03
N VAL A 197 12.07 -15.77 6.94
CA VAL A 197 11.37 -15.18 8.08
C VAL A 197 10.79 -16.33 8.90
N ARG A 198 11.60 -16.82 9.85
CA ARG A 198 11.25 -17.95 10.71
C ARG A 198 10.23 -17.56 11.76
#